data_AF-A0A7J8PJY9-F1
#
_entry.id   AF-A0A7J8PJY9-F1
#
_cell.length_a   1.000
_cell.length_b   1.000
_cell.length_c   1.000
_cell.angle_alpha   90.00
_cell.angle_beta   90.00
_cell.angle_gamma   90.00
#
_symmetry.space_group_name_H-M   'P 1'
#
loop_
_entity.id
_entity.type
_entity.pdbx_description
1 polymer ?
#
loop_
_entity_poly.entity_id
_entity_poly.type
_entity_poly.pdbx_seq_one_letter_code
_entity_poly.pdbx_strand_id
1 'polypeptide(L)'
;ELKRIENKINRQVTFSKRRNGLLKKAYELSVLCDAEVALIIFSSRGKLYEFGSSGMSKTLERYQRCCFTPQDNSLERETQNWYQEVTKLKAKYETLQRTQRHLLGEDLGPLNVKELQNLEKQLEGALALARQR
;
A
#
# COMPACT_ATOMS: atom_id res chain seq x y z
N GLU A 1 18.23 31.49 4.84
CA GLU A 1 16.93 31.07 4.29
C GLU A 1 16.69 29.58 4.55
N LEU A 2 15.43 29.18 4.76
CA LEU A 2 15.03 27.78 4.79
C LEU A 2 14.73 27.34 3.35
N LYS A 3 15.72 26.72 2.71
CA LYS A 3 15.59 26.14 1.36
C LYS A 3 16.39 24.85 1.26
N ARG A 4 16.12 24.09 0.20
CA ARG A 4 16.87 22.88 -0.11
C ARG A 4 18.36 23.24 -0.26
N ILE A 5 19.22 22.48 0.42
CA ILE A 5 20.68 22.61 0.25
C ILE A 5 21.05 21.89 -1.04
N GLU A 6 21.50 22.61 -2.06
CA GLU A 6 21.77 22.01 -3.38
C GLU A 6 23.00 21.10 -3.36
N ASN A 7 24.09 21.56 -2.73
CA ASN A 7 25.31 20.77 -2.60
C ASN A 7 25.04 19.47 -1.82
N LYS A 8 25.28 18.33 -2.48
CA LYS A 8 24.98 16.99 -1.95
C LYS A 8 25.77 16.66 -0.68
N ILE A 9 27.04 17.06 -0.59
CA ILE A 9 27.92 16.81 0.56
C ILE A 9 27.43 17.63 1.75
N ASN A 10 27.23 18.93 1.57
CA ASN A 10 26.73 19.81 2.64
C ASN A 10 25.34 19.37 3.11
N ARG A 11 24.48 18.93 2.20
CA ARG A 11 23.16 18.39 2.54
C ARG A 11 23.26 17.12 3.39
N GLN A 12 24.17 16.20 3.07
CA GLN A 12 24.38 14.96 3.84
C GLN A 12 24.91 15.24 5.25
N VAL A 13 25.90 16.13 5.38
CA VAL A 13 26.46 16.54 6.67
C VAL A 13 25.40 17.25 7.51
N THR A 14 24.66 18.17 6.89
CA THR A 14 23.60 18.93 7.57
C THR A 14 22.45 18.01 7.99
N PHE A 15 22.02 17.08 7.14
CA PHE A 15 21.03 16.07 7.48
C PHE A 15 21.45 15.29 8.72
N SER A 16 22.69 14.79 8.75
CA SER A 16 23.20 14.01 9.87
C SER A 16 23.19 14.79 11.18
N LYS A 17 23.65 16.05 11.16
CA LYS A 17 23.65 16.93 12.34
C LYS A 17 22.23 17.29 12.79
N ARG A 18 21.37 17.74 11.87
CA ARG A 18 20.00 18.16 12.19
C ARG A 18 19.11 17.01 12.62
N ARG A 19 19.21 15.84 11.97
CA ARG A 19 18.51 14.61 12.37
C ARG A 19 18.84 14.25 13.81
N ASN A 20 20.13 14.24 14.17
CA ASN A 20 20.55 13.93 15.54
C ASN A 20 20.06 14.99 16.54
N GLY A 21 20.11 16.28 16.18
CA GLY A 21 19.56 17.35 17.03
C GLY A 21 18.05 17.23 17.23
N LEU A 22 17.30 16.86 16.20
CA LEU A 22 15.86 16.65 16.28
C LEU A 22 15.51 15.43 17.14
N LEU A 23 16.24 14.32 16.99
CA LEU A 23 16.09 13.13 17.83
C LEU A 23 16.32 13.45 19.31
N LYS A 24 17.36 14.24 19.63
CA LYS A 24 17.62 14.68 21.00
C LYS A 24 16.46 15.50 21.56
N LYS A 25 15.92 16.45 20.79
CA LYS A 25 14.77 17.26 21.22
C LYS A 25 13.50 16.43 21.42
N ALA A 26 13.22 15.47 20.55
CA ALA A 26 12.10 14.56 20.70
C ALA A 26 12.22 13.73 21.99
N TYR A 27 13.42 13.25 22.29
CA TYR A 27 13.72 12.56 23.55
C TYR A 27 13.55 13.48 24.76
N GLU A 28 14.17 14.66 24.76
CA GLU A 28 14.03 15.66 25.83
C GLU A 28 12.56 15.98 26.12
N LEU A 29 11.75 16.23 25.08
CA LEU A 29 10.32 16.49 25.24
C LEU A 29 9.58 15.30 25.86
N SER A 30 9.88 14.08 25.41
CA SER A 30 9.22 12.89 25.96
C SER A 30 9.49 12.71 27.45
N VAL A 31 10.72 13.02 27.90
CA VAL A 31 11.12 12.87 29.31
C VAL A 31 10.62 14.04 30.16
N LEU A 32 10.81 15.28 29.70
CA LEU A 32 10.50 16.47 30.50
C LEU A 32 9.00 16.66 30.72
N CYS A 33 8.17 16.24 29.77
CA CYS A 33 6.73 16.47 29.78
C CYS A 33 5.92 15.17 29.95
N ASP A 34 6.57 14.03 30.20
CA ASP A 34 5.93 12.70 30.22
C ASP A 34 5.04 12.47 28.99
N ALA A 35 5.54 12.88 27.81
CA ALA A 35 4.80 12.84 26.57
C ALA A 35 5.21 11.64 25.72
N GLU A 36 4.24 10.95 25.12
CA GLU A 36 4.53 9.94 24.11
C GLU A 36 4.87 10.61 22.78
N VAL A 37 6.06 10.33 22.25
CA VAL A 37 6.60 10.99 21.05
C VAL A 37 7.15 9.95 20.08
N ALA A 38 6.76 10.06 18.82
CA ALA A 38 7.34 9.32 17.70
C ALA A 38 7.86 10.26 16.60
N LEU A 39 8.97 9.89 15.97
CA LEU A 39 9.60 10.61 14.88
C LEU A 39 10.05 9.62 13.80
N ILE A 40 9.64 9.86 12.56
CA ILE A 40 9.98 9.05 11.39
C ILE A 40 10.63 9.96 10.34
N ILE A 41 11.81 9.58 9.84
CA ILE A 41 12.56 10.35 8.86
C ILE A 41 13.05 9.43 7.75
N PHE A 42 12.62 9.70 6.52
CA PHE A 42 13.19 9.08 5.32
C PHE A 42 14.21 10.03 4.68
N SER A 43 15.44 9.55 4.50
CA SER A 43 16.44 10.31 3.74
C SER A 43 16.10 10.32 2.24
N SER A 44 16.74 11.21 1.48
CA SER A 44 16.60 11.25 0.01
C SER A 44 17.09 9.98 -0.70
N ARG A 45 17.72 9.04 0.03
CA ARG A 45 18.14 7.72 -0.47
C ARG A 45 17.20 6.60 -0.02
N GLY A 46 16.04 6.94 0.57
CA GLY A 46 15.06 5.97 1.07
C GLY A 46 15.40 5.34 2.43
N LYS A 47 16.58 5.60 3.00
CA LYS A 47 16.93 5.06 4.33
C LYS A 47 16.05 5.67 5.42
N LEU A 48 15.43 4.78 6.20
CA LEU A 48 14.62 5.08 7.39
C LEU A 48 15.50 5.38 8.61
N TYR A 49 15.11 6.39 9.35
CA TYR A 49 15.59 6.70 10.70
C TYR A 49 14.38 7.01 11.56
N GLU A 50 14.30 6.40 12.73
CA GLU A 50 13.11 6.50 13.57
C GLU A 50 13.44 6.56 15.05
N PHE A 51 12.51 7.10 15.83
CA PHE A 51 12.55 7.15 17.28
C PHE A 51 11.11 7.06 17.82
N GLY A 52 10.90 6.24 18.84
CA GLY A 52 9.65 6.20 19.59
C GLY A 52 9.96 6.08 21.08
N SER A 53 9.43 6.97 21.91
CA SER A 53 9.73 6.99 23.35
C SER A 53 9.21 5.75 24.09
N SER A 54 8.08 5.18 23.64
CA SER A 54 7.49 3.93 24.14
C SER A 54 7.70 2.73 23.20
N GLY A 55 8.43 2.94 22.09
CA GLY A 55 8.57 2.02 20.96
C GLY A 55 7.66 2.40 19.80
N MET A 56 8.23 2.45 18.58
CA MET A 56 7.55 2.94 17.37
C MET A 56 6.20 2.26 17.11
N SER A 57 6.14 0.93 17.19
CA SER A 57 4.91 0.18 16.94
C SER A 57 3.78 0.54 17.91
N LYS A 58 4.10 0.75 19.20
CA LYS A 58 3.10 1.11 20.22
C LYS A 58 2.52 2.50 19.97
N THR A 59 3.39 3.47 19.69
CA THR A 59 2.95 4.83 19.39
C THR A 59 2.13 4.90 18.10
N LEU A 60 2.52 4.14 17.06
CA LEU A 60 1.74 4.05 15.82
C LEU A 60 0.38 3.38 16.04
N GLU A 61 0.32 2.31 16.83
CA GLU A 61 -0.94 1.66 17.17
C GLU A 61 -1.86 2.60 17.97
N ARG A 62 -1.31 3.35 18.94
CA ARG A 62 -2.06 4.37 19.69
C ARG A 62 -2.56 5.48 18.77
N TYR A 63 -1.71 5.99 17.88
CA TYR A 63 -2.09 6.99 16.87
C TYR A 63 -3.23 6.47 15.99
N GLN A 64 -3.12 5.23 15.50
CA GLN A 64 -4.19 4.60 14.73
C GLN A 64 -5.50 4.56 15.53
N ARG A 65 -5.48 4.06 16.77
CA ARG A 65 -6.70 4.02 17.61
C ARG A 65 -7.32 5.40 17.83
N CYS A 66 -6.50 6.44 18.07
CA CYS A 66 -6.97 7.82 18.27
C CYS A 66 -7.50 8.48 16.99
N CYS A 67 -6.87 8.21 15.83
CA CYS A 67 -7.30 8.77 14.55
C CYS A 67 -8.47 8.01 13.94
N PHE A 68 -8.67 6.74 14.32
CA PHE A 68 -9.62 5.85 13.69
C PHE A 68 -10.83 5.51 14.60
N THR A 69 -10.87 5.83 15.92
CA THR A 69 -12.10 5.65 16.74
C THR A 69 -12.31 6.75 17.81
N PRO A 70 -13.55 7.20 18.17
CA PRO A 70 -14.83 7.23 17.46
C PRO A 70 -15.46 8.65 17.47
N GLN A 71 -15.09 9.53 16.54
CA GLN A 71 -15.95 10.67 16.18
C GLN A 71 -16.05 10.94 14.68
N ASP A 72 -15.24 10.28 13.84
CA ASP A 72 -15.33 10.47 12.39
C ASP A 72 -15.44 9.12 11.66
N ASN A 73 -16.66 8.61 11.62
CA ASN A 73 -17.10 7.35 10.99
C ASN A 73 -16.98 7.34 9.46
N SER A 74 -16.36 8.35 8.86
CA SER A 74 -16.27 8.56 7.41
C SER A 74 -15.06 7.85 6.80
N LEU A 75 -13.86 8.10 7.34
CA LEU A 75 -12.60 7.63 6.74
C LEU A 75 -12.33 6.14 6.95
N GLU A 76 -12.75 5.56 8.09
CA GLU A 76 -12.69 4.10 8.31
C GLU A 76 -13.62 3.36 7.35
N ARG A 77 -14.83 3.88 7.13
CA ARG A 77 -15.77 3.29 6.18
C ARG A 77 -15.22 3.38 4.77
N GLU A 78 -14.65 4.51 4.37
CA GLU A 78 -14.01 4.67 3.06
C GLU A 78 -12.78 3.78 2.88
N THR A 79 -11.91 3.67 3.90
CA THR A 79 -10.70 2.85 3.82
C THR A 79 -11.04 1.36 3.83
N GLN A 80 -11.94 0.93 4.72
CA GLN A 80 -12.44 -0.44 4.76
C GLN A 80 -13.21 -0.79 3.49
N ASN A 81 -14.05 0.12 2.98
CA ASN A 81 -14.74 -0.03 1.70
C ASN A 81 -13.72 -0.11 0.56
N TRP A 82 -12.69 0.72 0.54
CA TRP A 82 -11.65 0.69 -0.49
C TRP A 82 -10.88 -0.62 -0.47
N TYR A 83 -10.48 -1.12 0.71
CA TYR A 83 -9.88 -2.45 0.84
C TYR A 83 -10.81 -3.55 0.36
N GLN A 84 -12.10 -3.49 0.68
CA GLN A 84 -13.10 -4.44 0.18
C GLN A 84 -13.27 -4.34 -1.34
N GLU A 85 -13.35 -3.14 -1.90
CA GLU A 85 -13.49 -2.91 -3.34
C GLU A 85 -12.25 -3.35 -4.11
N VAL A 86 -11.05 -3.05 -3.60
CA VAL A 86 -9.78 -3.55 -4.17
C VAL A 86 -9.74 -5.07 -4.12
N THR A 87 -10.19 -5.69 -3.03
CA THR A 87 -10.24 -7.16 -2.91
C THR A 87 -11.25 -7.77 -3.90
N LYS A 88 -12.45 -7.18 -4.01
CA LYS A 88 -13.47 -7.61 -4.99
C LYS A 88 -12.96 -7.45 -6.42
N LEU A 89 -12.32 -6.32 -6.73
CA LEU A 89 -11.79 -6.03 -8.06
C LEU A 89 -10.65 -6.98 -8.42
N LYS A 90 -9.75 -7.28 -7.47
CA LYS A 90 -8.69 -8.25 -7.65
C LYS A 90 -9.24 -9.65 -7.93
N ALA A 91 -10.24 -10.10 -7.17
CA ALA A 91 -10.89 -11.39 -7.41
C ALA A 91 -11.55 -11.45 -8.81
N LYS A 92 -12.26 -10.37 -9.22
CA LYS A 92 -12.83 -10.26 -10.57
C LYS A 92 -11.75 -10.32 -11.65
N TYR A 93 -10.66 -9.59 -11.46
CA TYR A 93 -9.52 -9.58 -12.39
C TYR A 93 -8.91 -10.98 -12.52
N GLU A 94 -8.64 -11.67 -11.41
CA GLU A 94 -8.07 -13.01 -11.43
C GLU A 94 -8.98 -14.03 -12.13
N THR A 95 -10.30 -13.93 -11.95
CA THR A 95 -11.26 -14.76 -12.68
C THR A 95 -11.26 -14.43 -14.17
N LEU A 96 -11.30 -13.15 -14.53
CA LEU A 96 -11.32 -12.72 -15.93
C LEU A 96 -10.03 -13.12 -16.66
N GLN A 97 -8.89 -12.97 -15.99
CA GLN A 97 -7.58 -13.37 -16.48
C GLN A 97 -7.47 -14.90 -16.64
N ARG A 98 -8.09 -15.68 -15.74
CA ARG A 98 -8.20 -17.14 -15.92
C ARG A 98 -9.05 -17.49 -17.15
N THR A 99 -10.22 -16.88 -17.30
CA THR A 99 -11.07 -17.11 -18.48
C THR A 99 -10.36 -16.72 -19.78
N GLN A 100 -9.64 -15.60 -19.81
CA GLN A 100 -8.85 -15.18 -20.96
C GLN A 100 -7.79 -16.22 -21.34
N ARG A 101 -7.05 -16.75 -20.35
CA ARG A 101 -6.08 -17.83 -20.58
C ARG A 101 -6.73 -19.05 -21.18
N HIS A 102 -7.85 -19.51 -20.63
CA HIS A 102 -8.59 -20.64 -21.19
C HIS A 102 -9.00 -20.39 -22.65
N LEU A 103 -9.51 -19.21 -22.97
CA LEU A 103 -9.88 -18.83 -24.35
C LEU A 103 -8.68 -18.80 -25.32
N LEU A 104 -7.48 -18.51 -24.81
CA LEU A 104 -6.22 -18.58 -25.56
C LEU A 104 -5.64 -20.00 -25.64
N GLY A 105 -6.32 -20.99 -25.03
CA GLY A 105 -5.87 -22.38 -24.98
C GLY A 105 -4.86 -22.70 -23.88
N GLU A 106 -4.64 -21.77 -22.94
CA GLU A 106 -3.76 -21.93 -21.79
C GLU A 106 -4.53 -22.47 -20.56
N ASP A 107 -3.82 -23.15 -19.64
CA ASP A 107 -4.36 -23.65 -18.36
C ASP A 107 -5.68 -24.45 -18.46
N LEU A 108 -5.83 -25.30 -19.48
CA LEU A 108 -7.03 -26.11 -19.68
C LEU A 108 -7.13 -27.32 -18.73
N GLY A 109 -6.02 -27.72 -18.10
CA GLY A 109 -5.95 -28.92 -17.24
C GLY A 109 -6.94 -28.97 -16.06
N PRO A 110 -7.27 -27.84 -15.39
CA PRO A 110 -8.27 -27.81 -14.32
C PRO A 110 -9.73 -27.87 -14.79
N LEU A 111 -10.02 -27.73 -16.09
CA LEU A 111 -11.38 -27.73 -16.61
C LEU A 111 -11.89 -29.16 -16.81
N ASN A 112 -13.17 -29.38 -16.49
CA ASN A 112 -13.81 -30.66 -16.81
C ASN A 112 -14.32 -30.69 -18.27
N VAL A 113 -14.70 -31.88 -18.75
CA VAL A 113 -15.14 -32.10 -20.14
C VAL A 113 -16.31 -31.18 -20.52
N LYS A 114 -17.26 -30.96 -19.60
CA LYS A 114 -18.43 -30.11 -19.86
C LYS A 114 -18.03 -28.63 -20.00
N GLU A 115 -17.07 -28.18 -19.20
CA GLU A 115 -16.52 -26.82 -19.28
C GLU A 115 -15.72 -26.61 -20.58
N LEU A 116 -14.94 -27.60 -21.01
CA LEU A 116 -14.21 -27.57 -22.28
C LEU A 116 -15.15 -27.50 -23.49
N GLN A 117 -16.20 -28.31 -23.53
CA GLN A 117 -17.22 -28.25 -24.59
C GLN A 117 -17.93 -26.89 -24.64
N ASN A 118 -18.19 -26.29 -23.48
CA ASN A 118 -18.79 -24.95 -23.42
C ASN A 118 -17.83 -23.86 -23.93
N LEU A 119 -16.53 -24.00 -23.65
CA LEU A 119 -15.49 -23.10 -24.15
C LEU A 119 -15.35 -23.20 -25.67
N GLU A 120 -15.32 -24.43 -26.21
CA GLU A 120 -15.28 -24.70 -27.65
C GLU A 120 -16.48 -24.04 -28.37
N LYS A 121 -17.69 -24.26 -27.87
CA LYS A 121 -18.91 -23.64 -28.43
C LYS A 121 -18.87 -22.11 -28.43
N GLN A 122 -18.30 -21.49 -27.39
CA GLN A 122 -18.15 -20.03 -27.33
C GLN A 122 -17.15 -19.53 -28.37
N LEU A 123 -16.02 -20.22 -28.55
CA LEU A 123 -15.02 -19.88 -29.57
C LEU A 123 -15.57 -20.03 -30.98
N GLU A 124 -16.28 -21.12 -31.26
CA GLU A 124 -16.95 -21.35 -32.55
C GLU A 124 -17.96 -20.24 -32.87
N GLY A 125 -18.78 -19.84 -31.89
CA GLY A 125 -19.73 -18.75 -32.05
C GLY A 125 -19.06 -17.41 -32.33
N ALA A 126 -18.01 -17.06 -31.57
CA ALA A 126 -17.25 -15.83 -31.79
C ALA A 126 -16.57 -15.80 -33.16
N LEU A 127 -16.02 -16.94 -33.59
CA LEU A 127 -15.35 -17.10 -34.88
C LEU A 127 -16.34 -17.03 -36.05
N ALA A 128 -17.55 -17.59 -35.89
CA ALA A 128 -18.62 -17.43 -36.87
C ALA A 128 -19.03 -15.96 -37.04
N LEU A 129 -19.16 -15.20 -35.96
CA LEU A 129 -19.43 -13.76 -36.00
C LEU A 129 -18.30 -12.97 -36.65
N ALA A 130 -17.04 -13.31 -36.36
CA ALA A 130 -15.89 -12.65 -36.96
C ALA A 130 -15.81 -12.89 -38.48
N ARG A 131 -16.21 -14.07 -38.95
CA ARG A 131 -16.27 -14.41 -40.39
C ARG A 131 -17.40 -13.73 -41.15
N GLN A 132 -18.43 -13.23 -40.46
CA GLN A 132 -19.55 -12.50 -41.06
C GLN A 132 -19.29 -10.99 -41.19
N ARG A 133 -18.19 -10.48 -40.64
CA ARG A 133 -17.73 -9.10 -40.77
C ARG A 133 -16.67 -8.99 -41.86
#